data_AF-A0A6J0X1Y1-F1
#
_entry.id   AF-A0A6J0X1Y1-F1
#
_cell.length_a   1.000
_cell.length_b   1.000
_cell.length_c   1.000
_cell.angle_alpha   90.00
_cell.angle_beta   90.00
_cell.angle_gamma   90.00
#
_symmetry.space_group_name_H-M   'P 1'
#
loop_
_entity.id
_entity.type
_entity.pdbx_description
1 polymer ?
#
loop_
_entity_poly.entity_id
_entity_poly.type
_entity_poly.pdbx_seq_one_letter_code
_entity_poly.pdbx_strand_id
1 'polypeptide(L)'
;MKSAMTSTEKQMDDGELCLNSAQCNSKCCHREDGLSLARCAPKARENSECSAFTLYGVYYKCPCERGLTCDVDKTIVGSITNTNFGVCLDL
;
A
#
# COMPACT_ATOMS: atom_id res chain seq x y z
N MET A 1 10.66 6.50 31.12
CA MET A 1 11.35 6.24 29.84
C MET A 1 10.96 4.84 29.40
N LYS A 2 9.93 4.69 28.56
CA LYS A 2 9.51 3.37 28.06
C LYS A 2 10.26 3.11 26.75
N SER A 3 11.20 2.18 26.85
CA SER A 3 12.06 1.71 25.77
C SER A 3 11.30 1.11 24.61
N ALA A 4 11.95 1.19 23.46
CA ALA A 4 11.63 0.58 22.19
C ALA A 4 11.40 -0.95 22.27
N MET A 5 10.64 -1.46 21.30
CA MET A 5 10.53 -2.88 20.89
C MET A 5 9.85 -3.88 21.85
N THR A 6 8.57 -4.15 21.57
CA THR A 6 7.89 -5.46 21.74
C THR A 6 6.99 -5.61 20.50
N SER A 7 7.23 -6.48 19.53
CA SER A 7 7.25 -7.96 19.58
C SER A 7 5.91 -8.56 20.02
N THR A 8 4.82 -8.15 19.38
CA THR A 8 3.63 -9.01 19.25
C THR A 8 2.98 -8.69 17.91
N GLU A 9 2.71 -9.73 17.12
CA GLU A 9 2.18 -9.69 15.75
C GLU A 9 0.72 -9.22 15.72
N LYS A 10 0.40 -8.03 16.27
CA LYS A 10 -0.95 -7.47 16.12
C LYS A 10 -1.08 -7.01 14.67
N GLN A 11 -1.73 -7.86 13.89
CA GLN A 11 -2.14 -7.56 12.53
C GLN A 11 -3.33 -6.60 12.60
N MET A 12 -3.17 -5.41 12.04
CA MET A 12 -4.10 -4.29 12.15
C MET A 12 -5.20 -4.35 11.10
N ASP A 13 -6.39 -3.91 11.51
CA ASP A 13 -7.57 -3.86 10.67
C ASP A 13 -7.63 -2.58 9.85
N ASP A 14 -8.45 -2.60 8.79
CA ASP A 14 -8.64 -1.45 7.91
C ASP A 14 -9.12 -0.22 8.71
N GLY A 15 -8.47 0.93 8.49
CA GLY A 15 -8.70 2.18 9.21
C GLY A 15 -7.78 2.43 10.40
N GLU A 16 -7.06 1.43 10.94
CA GLU A 16 -6.06 1.64 11.98
C GLU A 16 -4.81 2.37 11.43
N LEU A 17 -4.15 3.16 12.28
CA LEU A 17 -2.91 3.86 11.93
C LEU A 17 -1.77 2.88 11.71
N CYS A 18 -1.04 3.04 10.60
CA CYS A 18 0.07 2.16 10.24
C CYS A 18 1.33 2.94 9.87
N LEU A 19 2.50 2.32 10.09
CA LEU A 19 3.79 2.84 9.62
C LEU A 19 4.36 2.02 8.47
N ASN A 20 3.89 0.78 8.30
CA ASN A 20 4.32 -0.10 7.23
C ASN A 20 3.22 -1.12 6.90
N SER A 21 3.09 -1.46 5.62
CA SER A 21 2.13 -2.43 5.10
C SER A 21 2.25 -3.81 5.73
N ALA A 22 3.41 -4.20 6.25
CA ALA A 22 3.58 -5.46 6.99
C ALA A 22 2.65 -5.57 8.21
N GLN A 23 2.27 -4.43 8.80
CA GLN A 23 1.44 -4.35 9.99
C GLN A 23 -0.05 -4.57 9.70
N CYS A 24 -0.51 -4.34 8.46
CA CYS A 24 -1.91 -4.46 8.08
C CYS A 24 -2.26 -5.90 7.68
N ASN A 25 -3.50 -6.32 7.96
CA ASN A 25 -4.08 -7.57 7.44
C ASN A 25 -4.13 -7.56 5.91
N SER A 26 -4.59 -6.44 5.34
CA SER A 26 -4.68 -6.22 3.89
C SER A 26 -3.31 -6.13 3.18
N LYS A 27 -2.22 -5.99 3.95
CA LYS A 27 -0.88 -5.67 3.42
C LYS A 27 -0.84 -4.38 2.60
N CYS A 28 -1.75 -3.43 2.86
CA CYS A 28 -1.68 -2.08 2.34
C CYS A 28 -1.78 -1.06 3.47
N CYS A 29 -0.71 -0.30 3.66
CA CYS A 29 -0.70 0.92 4.46
C CYS A 29 -0.83 2.11 3.50
N HIS A 30 -1.99 2.77 3.51
CA HIS A 30 -2.37 3.80 2.55
C HIS A 30 -2.29 5.20 3.14
N ARG A 31 -1.89 6.17 2.33
CA ARG A 31 -1.91 7.60 2.64
C ARG A 31 -2.39 8.40 1.44
N GLU A 32 -3.05 9.52 1.67
CA GLU A 32 -3.60 10.35 0.58
C GLU A 32 -2.52 11.21 -0.09
N ASP A 33 -1.63 11.79 0.71
CA ASP A 33 -0.60 12.73 0.25
C ASP A 33 0.68 12.69 1.09
N GLY A 34 1.70 13.44 0.65
CA GLY A 34 3.05 13.58 1.23
C GLY A 34 3.14 13.89 2.73
N LEU A 35 2.11 14.47 3.34
CA LEU A 35 2.06 14.94 4.73
C LEU A 35 0.97 14.23 5.56
N SER A 36 0.03 13.53 4.90
CA SER A 36 -1.04 12.78 5.55
C SER A 36 -0.54 11.58 6.37
N LEU A 37 -1.29 11.25 7.42
CA LEU A 37 -1.14 10.04 8.24
C LEU A 37 -1.59 8.81 7.47
N ALA A 38 -0.80 7.73 7.53
CA ALA A 38 -1.11 6.48 6.87
C ALA A 38 -2.01 5.57 7.72
N ARG A 39 -2.94 4.87 7.06
CA ARG A 39 -3.87 3.91 7.68
C ARG A 39 -3.97 2.63 6.85
N CYS A 40 -4.25 1.51 7.51
CA CYS A 40 -4.53 0.27 6.80
C CYS A 40 -5.74 0.45 5.90
N ALA A 41 -5.67 -0.06 4.68
CA ALA A 41 -6.74 0.05 3.69
C ALA A 41 -6.89 -1.26 2.92
N PRO A 42 -8.08 -1.56 2.37
CA PRO A 42 -8.28 -2.72 1.53
C PRO A 42 -7.45 -2.61 0.25
N LYS A 43 -7.11 -3.76 -0.32
CA LYS A 43 -6.44 -3.82 -1.62
C LYS A 43 -7.37 -3.35 -2.75
N ALA A 44 -6.78 -2.96 -3.87
CA ALA A 44 -7.52 -2.51 -5.04
C ALA A 44 -8.22 -3.70 -5.74
N ARG A 45 -9.52 -3.55 -5.98
CA ARG A 45 -10.38 -4.51 -6.70
C ARG A 45 -10.19 -4.38 -8.22
N GLU A 46 -10.75 -5.31 -8.98
CA GLU A 46 -10.77 -5.25 -10.44
C GLU A 46 -11.34 -3.91 -10.94
N ASN A 47 -10.75 -3.36 -12.00
CA ASN A 47 -11.09 -2.07 -12.61
C ASN A 47 -10.93 -0.85 -11.69
N SER A 48 -10.22 -0.98 -10.58
CA SER A 48 -9.88 0.15 -9.69
C SER A 48 -8.43 0.58 -9.81
N GLU A 49 -8.15 1.83 -9.43
CA GLU A 49 -6.81 2.39 -9.45
C GLU A 49 -5.88 1.67 -8.47
N CYS A 50 -4.66 1.39 -8.93
CA CYS A 50 -3.65 0.71 -8.15
C CYS A 50 -2.29 1.38 -8.28
N SER A 51 -1.39 1.08 -7.35
CA SER A 51 0.04 1.34 -7.51
C SER A 51 0.76 0.02 -7.77
N ALA A 52 1.80 0.06 -8.61
CA ALA A 52 2.78 -1.01 -8.65
C ALA A 52 3.38 -1.25 -7.25
N PHE A 53 3.89 -2.45 -7.00
CA PHE A 53 4.59 -2.78 -5.75
C PHE A 53 5.78 -1.84 -5.52
N THR A 54 5.94 -1.35 -4.29
CA THR A 54 6.99 -0.39 -3.96
C THR A 54 7.75 -0.80 -2.70
N LEU A 55 9.05 -0.48 -2.66
CA LEU A 55 9.94 -0.88 -1.56
C LEU A 55 9.71 -0.07 -0.28
N TYR A 56 9.03 1.07 -0.36
CA TYR A 56 8.82 1.99 0.77
C TYR A 56 7.79 1.48 1.79
N GLY A 57 7.01 0.46 1.45
CA GLY A 57 6.08 -0.20 2.38
C GLY A 57 4.85 0.65 2.76
N VAL A 58 4.65 1.80 2.14
CA VAL A 58 3.45 2.66 2.25
C VAL A 58 3.04 3.08 0.83
N TYR A 59 1.74 3.22 0.60
CA TYR A 59 1.16 3.40 -0.74
C TYR A 59 0.27 4.64 -0.82
N TYR A 60 0.32 5.34 -1.96
CA TYR A 60 -0.69 6.33 -2.33
C TYR A 60 -1.94 5.72 -2.97
N LYS A 61 -1.79 4.53 -3.57
CA LYS A 61 -2.87 3.69 -4.11
C LYS A 61 -2.54 2.25 -3.75
N CYS A 62 -3.46 1.52 -3.16
CA CYS A 62 -3.18 0.15 -2.73
C CYS A 62 -2.86 -0.76 -3.92
N PRO A 63 -2.04 -1.79 -3.72
CA PRO A 63 -1.83 -2.82 -4.72
C PRO A 63 -3.12 -3.63 -4.93
N CYS A 64 -3.20 -4.32 -6.06
CA CYS A 64 -4.37 -5.14 -6.39
C CYS A 64 -4.54 -6.34 -5.46
N GLU A 65 -5.79 -6.79 -5.37
CA GLU A 65 -6.15 -8.08 -4.78
C GLU A 65 -5.41 -9.24 -5.44
N ARG A 66 -5.35 -10.38 -4.75
CA ARG A 66 -4.64 -11.55 -5.24
C ARG A 66 -5.35 -12.08 -6.50
N GLY A 67 -4.59 -12.31 -7.56
CA GLY A 67 -5.12 -12.76 -8.86
C GLY A 67 -5.23 -11.64 -9.89
N LEU A 68 -5.14 -10.38 -9.47
CA LEU A 68 -5.17 -9.23 -10.38
C LEU A 68 -3.78 -8.66 -10.62
N THR A 69 -3.54 -8.19 -11.83
CA THR A 69 -2.32 -7.48 -12.23
C THR A 69 -2.60 -5.98 -12.28
N CYS A 70 -1.74 -5.19 -11.63
CA CYS A 70 -1.79 -3.73 -11.76
C CYS A 70 -1.17 -3.33 -13.12
N ASP A 71 -2.02 -3.06 -14.10
CA ASP A 71 -1.60 -2.65 -15.44
C ASP A 71 -1.18 -1.19 -15.43
N VAL A 72 0.12 -0.94 -15.61
CA VAL A 72 0.72 0.38 -15.52
C VAL A 72 1.92 0.50 -16.45
N ASP A 73 2.00 1.62 -17.16
CA ASP A 73 3.19 2.04 -17.88
C ASP A 73 4.29 2.46 -16.89
N LYS A 74 5.16 1.52 -16.53
CA LYS A 74 6.25 1.76 -15.57
C LYS A 74 7.31 2.68 -16.19
N THR A 75 7.36 3.92 -15.73
CA THR A 75 8.44 4.85 -16.09
C THR A 75 9.54 4.85 -15.02
N ILE A 76 10.76 5.22 -15.41
CA ILE A 76 11.89 5.37 -14.46
C ILE A 76 11.55 6.42 -13.39
N VAL A 77 11.04 7.57 -13.81
CA VAL A 77 10.63 8.64 -12.89
C VAL A 77 9.52 8.16 -11.97
N GLY A 78 8.46 7.53 -12.51
CA GLY A 78 7.34 7.02 -11.71
C GLY A 78 7.71 5.91 -10.72
N SER A 79 8.78 5.15 -11.00
CA SER A 79 9.32 4.14 -10.06
C SER A 79 10.07 4.79 -8.91
N ILE A 80 10.76 5.91 -9.16
CA ILE A 80 11.45 6.71 -8.15
C ILE A 80 10.43 7.48 -7.30
N THR A 81 9.41 8.08 -7.92
CA THR A 81 8.41 8.92 -7.25
C THR A 81 7.25 8.14 -6.64
N ASN A 82 7.15 6.82 -6.85
CA ASN A 82 6.03 6.00 -6.37
C ASN A 82 4.67 6.33 -7.01
N THR A 83 4.68 6.85 -8.23
CA THR A 83 3.48 7.37 -8.91
C THR A 83 3.17 6.63 -10.21
N ASN A 84 3.68 5.40 -10.36
CA ASN A 84 3.20 4.49 -11.40
C ASN A 84 1.82 3.98 -10.97
N PHE A 85 0.79 4.76 -11.27
CA PHE A 85 -0.60 4.39 -11.07
C PHE A 85 -1.17 3.71 -12.31
N GLY A 86 -1.91 2.65 -12.06
CA GLY A 86 -2.51 1.82 -13.09
C GLY A 86 -3.92 1.40 -12.72
N VAL A 87 -4.42 0.37 -13.41
CA VAL A 87 -5.72 -0.24 -13.14
C VAL A 87 -5.54 -1.73 -12.90
N CYS A 88 -6.25 -2.28 -11.91
CA CYS A 88 -6.23 -3.72 -11.67
C CYS A 88 -7.03 -4.47 -12.73
N LEU A 89 -6.40 -5.38 -13.46
CA LEU A 89 -7.01 -6.23 -14.48
C LEU A 89 -6.75 -7.71 -14.16
N ASP A 90 -7.69 -8.58 -14.53
CA ASP A 90 -7.49 -10.04 -14.52
C ASP A 90 -6.84 -10.44 -15.86
N LEU A 91 -5.53 -10.73 -15.84
CA LEU A 91 -4.69 -10.99 -17.02
C LEU A 91 -3.90 -12.29 -16.87
#